data_AF-X1UB24-F1
#
_entry.id   AF-X1UB24-F1
#
_cell.length_a   1.000
_cell.length_b   1.000
_cell.length_c   1.000
_cell.angle_alpha   90.00
_cell.angle_beta   90.00
_cell.angle_gamma   90.00
#
_symmetry.space_group_name_H-M   'P 1'
#
loop_
_entity.id
_entity.type
_entity.pdbx_description
1 polymer ?
#
loop_
_entity_poly.entity_id
_entity_poly.type
_entity_poly.pdbx_seq_one_letter_code
_entity_poly.pdbx_strand_id
1 'polypeptide(L)'
;MVGCDGQQSGFSGLEMGLGNLARLSYAQTRSVSPENFTGEKGKGGMATEGTGASAARELGQTWKVSPSVRINPGQTFLMADIKGCGAIQHIWMTPTGNNRFNILRIYWDGEEKPSVECPAGDFFACGMGQYVGVNSLAVCVNPKSGFNCYWVMPFRKRCKITMTNIDAKPMVLYYQIDYTLTDVPKDAAYFHAQFRRVNPLPDKQDYTILDGVLGKG
;
A
#
# COMPACT_ATOMS: atom_id res chain seq x y z
N MET A 1 -23.54 0.41 -12.70
CA MET A 1 -22.88 1.68 -13.10
C MET A 1 -23.30 2.73 -12.10
N VAL A 2 -22.42 3.08 -11.17
CA VAL A 2 -22.63 4.26 -10.32
C VAL A 2 -21.92 5.39 -11.06
N GLY A 3 -22.70 6.35 -11.55
CA GLY A 3 -22.18 7.49 -12.30
C GLY A 3 -21.42 8.44 -11.38
N CYS A 4 -20.33 9.02 -11.88
CA CYS A 4 -19.53 10.05 -11.21
C CYS A 4 -20.09 11.47 -11.41
N ASP A 5 -21.41 11.63 -11.36
CA ASP A 5 -22.06 12.93 -11.53
C ASP A 5 -22.86 13.29 -10.27
N GLY A 6 -22.48 14.39 -9.63
CA GLY A 6 -23.29 15.04 -8.60
C GLY A 6 -22.51 15.37 -7.33
N GLN A 7 -21.97 16.57 -7.30
CA GLN A 7 -21.45 17.32 -6.16
C GLN A 7 -22.22 17.03 -4.84
N GLN A 8 -21.77 16.08 -4.02
CA GLN A 8 -22.19 15.99 -2.63
C GLN A 8 -21.41 17.04 -1.84
N SER A 9 -22.10 18.09 -1.38
CA SER A 9 -21.57 19.17 -0.52
C SER A 9 -21.14 18.71 0.89
N GLY A 10 -21.08 17.39 1.13
CA GLY A 10 -20.68 16.77 2.39
C GLY A 10 -19.19 16.46 2.46
N PHE A 11 -18.73 15.99 3.62
CA PHE A 11 -17.36 15.50 3.78
C PHE A 11 -17.16 14.22 2.95
N SER A 12 -16.18 14.20 2.05
CA SER A 12 -15.90 13.05 1.18
C SER A 12 -15.36 11.84 1.94
N GLY A 13 -14.83 12.02 3.15
CA GLY A 13 -14.18 10.98 3.94
C GLY A 13 -12.72 10.72 3.56
N LEU A 14 -12.14 11.51 2.63
CA LEU A 14 -10.75 11.34 2.19
C LEU A 14 -9.74 12.08 3.08
N GLU A 15 -10.03 13.34 3.42
CA GLU A 15 -9.15 14.21 4.21
C GLU A 15 -9.35 13.98 5.70
N MET A 16 -8.97 12.82 6.23
CA MET A 16 -9.15 12.51 7.65
C MET A 16 -8.15 13.27 8.52
N GLY A 17 -8.62 13.96 9.56
CA GLY A 17 -7.77 14.65 10.53
C GLY A 17 -8.51 15.00 11.82
N LEU A 18 -7.78 15.43 12.85
CA LEU A 18 -8.37 15.72 14.17
C LEU A 18 -9.48 16.77 14.10
N GLY A 19 -9.37 17.75 13.20
CA GLY A 19 -10.35 18.83 13.04
C GLY A 19 -11.69 18.41 12.44
N ASN A 20 -11.81 17.20 11.88
CA ASN A 20 -13.04 16.75 11.23
C ASN A 20 -13.51 15.34 11.62
N LEU A 21 -12.96 14.77 12.71
CA LEU A 21 -13.32 13.44 13.22
C LEU A 21 -14.83 13.25 13.45
N ALA A 22 -15.54 14.32 13.85
CA ALA A 22 -16.98 14.26 14.14
C ALA A 22 -17.88 14.37 12.89
N ARG A 23 -17.31 14.56 11.69
CA ARG A 23 -18.08 14.71 10.46
C ARG A 23 -18.54 13.36 9.93
N LEU A 24 -19.81 13.28 9.56
CA LEU A 24 -20.36 12.12 8.86
C LEU A 24 -20.03 12.17 7.37
N SER A 25 -19.82 10.98 6.79
CA SER A 25 -19.60 10.76 5.37
C SER A 25 -20.30 9.49 4.91
N TYR A 26 -20.66 9.42 3.62
CA TYR A 26 -21.16 8.20 2.98
C TYR A 26 -20.03 7.32 2.41
N ALA A 27 -18.78 7.69 2.65
CA ALA A 27 -17.62 6.95 2.22
C ALA A 27 -17.61 5.52 2.77
N GLN A 28 -17.13 4.58 1.96
CA GLN A 28 -17.10 3.17 2.29
C GLN A 28 -15.66 2.71 2.55
N THR A 29 -15.33 2.45 3.82
CA THR A 29 -14.02 1.92 4.21
C THR A 29 -13.94 0.42 3.96
N ARG A 30 -12.77 -0.05 3.55
CA ARG A 30 -12.46 -1.46 3.26
C ARG A 30 -10.99 -1.74 3.58
N SER A 31 -10.64 -3.01 3.66
CA SER A 31 -9.29 -3.46 3.95
C SER A 31 -8.94 -4.73 3.16
N VAL A 32 -7.84 -4.69 2.42
CA VAL A 32 -7.27 -5.87 1.75
C VAL A 32 -6.14 -6.43 2.61
N SER A 33 -6.15 -7.73 2.83
CA SER A 33 -5.09 -8.44 3.57
C SER A 33 -5.04 -9.92 3.16
N PRO A 34 -4.06 -10.70 3.65
CA PRO A 34 -4.04 -12.15 3.45
C PRO A 34 -5.26 -12.92 4.00
N GLU A 35 -6.11 -12.25 4.79
CA GLU A 35 -7.40 -12.77 5.28
C GLU A 35 -8.59 -12.37 4.41
N ASN A 36 -8.41 -11.41 3.49
CA ASN A 36 -9.43 -10.86 2.61
C ASN A 36 -8.77 -10.22 1.37
N PHE A 37 -8.38 -11.03 0.38
CA PHE A 37 -7.68 -10.55 -0.81
C PHE A 37 -8.51 -9.62 -1.71
N THR A 38 -9.84 -9.68 -1.62
CA THR A 38 -10.74 -8.83 -2.43
C THR A 38 -11.13 -7.54 -1.71
N GLY A 39 -10.94 -7.47 -0.38
CA GLY A 39 -11.40 -6.35 0.43
C GLY A 39 -12.93 -6.26 0.54
N GLU A 40 -13.66 -7.31 0.18
CA GLU A 40 -15.14 -7.30 0.21
C GLU A 40 -15.69 -7.21 1.64
N LYS A 41 -16.86 -6.56 1.77
CA LYS A 41 -17.55 -6.43 3.06
C LYS A 41 -17.92 -7.81 3.61
N GLY A 42 -17.56 -8.07 4.86
CA GLY A 42 -17.87 -9.34 5.54
C GLY A 42 -17.00 -10.52 5.10
N LYS A 43 -15.89 -10.27 4.39
CA LYS A 43 -14.95 -11.31 3.94
C LYS A 43 -13.62 -11.32 4.69
N GLY A 44 -13.54 -10.68 5.86
CA GLY A 44 -12.39 -10.77 6.75
C GLY A 44 -12.38 -12.10 7.53
N GLY A 45 -11.19 -12.67 7.75
CA GLY A 45 -11.01 -13.90 8.54
C GLY A 45 -11.52 -15.16 7.84
N MET A 46 -11.60 -15.16 6.51
CA MET A 46 -12.19 -16.27 5.76
C MET A 46 -11.19 -17.42 5.51
N ALA A 47 -9.90 -17.21 5.79
CA ALA A 47 -8.87 -18.22 5.56
C ALA A 47 -9.07 -19.44 6.48
N THR A 48 -8.89 -20.63 5.93
CA THR A 48 -8.86 -21.92 6.66
C THR A 48 -7.49 -22.58 6.60
N GLU A 49 -6.62 -22.09 5.72
CA GLU A 49 -5.24 -22.51 5.54
C GLU A 49 -4.34 -21.28 5.44
N GLY A 50 -3.02 -21.47 5.53
CA GLY A 50 -2.05 -20.40 5.40
C GLY A 50 -0.95 -20.45 6.45
N THR A 51 -0.19 -19.37 6.56
CA THR A 51 1.04 -19.33 7.37
C THR A 51 0.80 -19.43 8.88
N GLY A 52 -0.43 -19.19 9.34
CA GLY A 52 -0.82 -19.31 10.76
C GLY A 52 -1.69 -20.52 11.07
N ALA A 53 -2.02 -21.38 10.10
CA ALA A 53 -3.03 -22.43 10.27
C ALA A 53 -2.73 -23.40 11.42
N SER A 54 -1.47 -23.79 11.61
CA SER A 54 -1.08 -24.65 12.73
C SER A 54 -1.26 -23.98 14.11
N ALA A 55 -1.02 -22.68 14.19
CA ALA A 55 -1.19 -21.92 15.42
C ALA A 55 -2.68 -21.64 15.70
N ALA A 56 -3.48 -21.43 14.65
CA ALA A 56 -4.91 -21.15 14.70
C ALA A 56 -5.81 -22.40 14.62
N ARG A 57 -5.24 -23.61 14.72
CA ARG A 57 -5.92 -24.90 14.44
C ARG A 57 -7.18 -25.14 15.28
N GLU A 58 -7.32 -24.47 16.42
CA GLU A 58 -8.45 -24.60 17.36
C GLU A 58 -9.42 -23.40 17.32
N LEU A 59 -9.13 -22.35 16.53
CA LEU A 59 -9.92 -21.12 16.51
C LEU A 59 -11.08 -21.19 15.50
N GLY A 60 -10.86 -21.84 14.35
CA GLY A 60 -11.82 -21.94 13.26
C GLY A 60 -11.89 -20.70 12.36
N GLN A 61 -12.73 -20.76 11.32
CA GLN A 61 -12.97 -19.65 10.39
C GLN A 61 -13.56 -18.44 11.13
N THR A 62 -13.30 -17.23 10.63
CA THR A 62 -13.54 -15.89 11.22
C THR A 62 -12.45 -15.39 12.18
N TRP A 63 -11.54 -16.26 12.61
CA TRP A 63 -10.29 -15.87 13.27
C TRP A 63 -9.16 -15.67 12.26
N LYS A 64 -8.02 -15.11 12.73
CA LYS A 64 -6.83 -14.89 11.90
C LYS A 64 -6.04 -16.18 11.72
N VAL A 65 -6.20 -16.84 10.57
CA VAL A 65 -5.59 -18.12 10.20
C VAL A 65 -4.40 -17.94 9.25
N SER A 66 -4.47 -16.98 8.33
CA SER A 66 -3.42 -16.64 7.38
C SER A 66 -3.03 -15.17 7.53
N PRO A 67 -2.07 -14.85 8.40
CA PRO A 67 -1.64 -13.47 8.63
C PRO A 67 -0.72 -12.92 7.52
N SER A 68 -0.22 -13.78 6.62
CA SER A 68 0.80 -13.43 5.63
C SER A 68 0.75 -14.30 4.38
N VAL A 69 1.45 -13.86 3.33
CA VAL A 69 1.67 -14.62 2.10
C VAL A 69 3.15 -14.93 1.92
N ARG A 70 3.47 -16.01 1.19
CA ARG A 70 4.84 -16.31 0.74
C ARG A 70 5.01 -15.84 -0.71
N ILE A 71 6.09 -15.12 -0.99
CA ILE A 71 6.45 -14.65 -2.34
C ILE A 71 7.82 -15.26 -2.70
N ASN A 72 7.81 -16.14 -3.69
CA ASN A 72 8.99 -16.89 -4.14
C ASN A 72 9.95 -16.00 -4.97
N PRO A 73 11.21 -16.41 -5.16
CA PRO A 73 12.16 -15.71 -6.04
C PRO A 73 11.57 -15.44 -7.43
N GLY A 74 11.70 -14.21 -7.92
CA GLY A 74 11.17 -13.76 -9.21
C GLY A 74 9.65 -13.58 -9.28
N GLN A 75 8.91 -13.99 -8.24
CA GLN A 75 7.45 -13.90 -8.24
C GLN A 75 7.00 -12.46 -8.06
N THR A 76 6.00 -12.07 -8.86
CA THR A 76 5.19 -10.87 -8.60
C THR A 76 3.86 -11.27 -8.00
N PHE A 77 3.60 -10.80 -6.78
CA PHE A 77 2.38 -11.04 -6.05
C PHE A 77 1.44 -9.83 -6.17
N LEU A 78 0.17 -10.09 -6.48
CA LEU A 78 -0.88 -9.08 -6.51
C LEU A 78 -1.39 -8.84 -5.08
N MET A 79 -1.01 -7.71 -4.48
CA MET A 79 -1.41 -7.38 -3.11
C MET A 79 -2.84 -6.88 -3.04
N ALA A 80 -3.26 -6.05 -4.00
CA ALA A 80 -4.60 -5.51 -4.10
C ALA A 80 -4.96 -5.16 -5.55
N ASP A 81 -6.23 -5.34 -5.89
CA ASP A 81 -6.84 -4.93 -7.15
C ASP A 81 -8.21 -4.30 -6.87
N ILE A 82 -8.20 -2.99 -6.62
CA ILE A 82 -9.34 -2.23 -6.13
C ILE A 82 -9.99 -1.53 -7.30
N LYS A 83 -11.30 -1.75 -7.49
CA LYS A 83 -12.10 -1.11 -8.55
C LYS A 83 -12.95 0.02 -7.96
N GLY A 84 -13.19 1.05 -8.76
CA GLY A 84 -13.96 2.24 -8.38
C GLY A 84 -13.08 3.45 -8.10
N CYS A 85 -13.68 4.50 -7.55
CA CYS A 85 -13.01 5.73 -7.11
C CYS A 85 -12.85 5.75 -5.59
N GLY A 86 -11.76 6.34 -5.12
CA GLY A 86 -11.44 6.40 -3.71
C GLY A 86 -10.00 6.82 -3.43
N ALA A 87 -9.51 6.49 -2.24
CA ALA A 87 -8.09 6.63 -1.91
C ALA A 87 -7.60 5.50 -1.00
N ILE A 88 -6.34 5.13 -1.16
CA ILE A 88 -5.61 4.41 -0.11
C ILE A 88 -5.36 5.42 1.02
N GLN A 89 -5.63 5.02 2.26
CA GLN A 89 -5.43 5.88 3.44
C GLN A 89 -4.41 5.30 4.41
N HIS A 90 -4.18 4.00 4.36
CA HIS A 90 -3.15 3.37 5.16
C HIS A 90 -2.61 2.11 4.49
N ILE A 91 -1.29 1.96 4.52
CA ILE A 91 -0.61 0.72 4.18
C ILE A 91 0.23 0.31 5.38
N TRP A 92 -0.06 -0.87 5.92
CA TRP A 92 0.81 -1.55 6.86
C TRP A 92 1.47 -2.75 6.19
N MET A 93 2.75 -2.97 6.45
CA MET A 93 3.40 -4.23 6.10
C MET A 93 4.62 -4.58 6.95
N THR A 94 4.94 -5.87 6.98
CA THR A 94 6.17 -6.42 7.56
C THR A 94 6.74 -7.46 6.61
N PRO A 95 7.62 -7.07 5.66
CA PRO A 95 8.35 -8.01 4.83
C PRO A 95 9.48 -8.68 5.61
N THR A 96 9.64 -10.00 5.48
CA THR A 96 10.80 -10.72 6.00
C THR A 96 11.95 -10.75 4.98
N GLY A 97 13.19 -10.83 5.47
CA GLY A 97 14.37 -10.87 4.59
C GLY A 97 14.82 -9.47 4.18
N ASN A 98 15.54 -9.36 3.06
CA ASN A 98 16.07 -8.08 2.61
C ASN A 98 15.03 -7.32 1.78
N ASN A 99 14.35 -6.38 2.45
CA ASN A 99 13.28 -5.56 1.87
C ASN A 99 13.72 -4.62 0.73
N ARG A 100 15.04 -4.51 0.44
CA ARG A 100 15.52 -3.83 -0.77
C ARG A 100 15.30 -4.62 -2.06
N PHE A 101 15.10 -5.93 -1.93
CA PHE A 101 14.80 -6.81 -3.05
C PHE A 101 13.30 -7.11 -3.16
N ASN A 102 12.45 -6.38 -2.45
CA ASN A 102 11.00 -6.49 -2.55
C ASN A 102 10.49 -5.20 -3.17
N ILE A 103 10.14 -5.24 -4.46
CA ILE A 103 9.79 -4.06 -5.24
C ILE A 103 8.28 -3.82 -5.15
N LEU A 104 7.90 -2.76 -4.44
CA LEU A 104 6.54 -2.28 -4.35
C LEU A 104 6.21 -1.47 -5.61
N ARG A 105 5.09 -1.81 -6.24
CA ARG A 105 4.54 -1.03 -7.35
C ARG A 105 3.09 -0.68 -7.12
N ILE A 106 2.72 0.55 -7.48
CA ILE A 106 1.34 1.00 -7.48
C ILE A 106 1.00 1.62 -8.84
N TYR A 107 -0.14 1.22 -9.38
CA TYR A 107 -0.65 1.63 -10.67
C TYR A 107 -2.01 2.29 -10.48
N TRP A 108 -2.18 3.49 -11.04
CA TRP A 108 -3.42 4.24 -10.98
C TRP A 108 -4.23 4.10 -12.26
N ASP A 109 -5.53 3.91 -12.12
CA ASP A 109 -6.55 4.03 -13.17
C ASP A 109 -6.32 3.22 -14.45
N GLY A 110 -5.61 2.10 -14.30
CA GLY A 110 -5.34 1.15 -15.39
C GLY A 110 -4.10 1.46 -16.22
N GLU A 111 -3.23 2.35 -15.74
CA GLU A 111 -1.94 2.61 -16.40
C GLU A 111 -1.07 1.34 -16.47
N GLU A 112 -0.26 1.25 -17.54
CA GLU A 112 0.67 0.14 -17.75
C GLU A 112 1.97 0.31 -16.97
N LYS A 113 2.43 1.55 -16.79
CA LYS A 113 3.66 1.90 -16.09
C LYS A 113 3.30 2.36 -14.67
N PRO A 114 3.97 1.85 -13.62
CA PRO A 114 3.61 2.20 -12.25
C PRO A 114 3.99 3.65 -11.93
N SER A 115 3.08 4.39 -11.31
CA SER A 115 3.34 5.72 -10.74
C SER A 115 4.20 5.68 -9.47
N VAL A 116 4.18 4.55 -8.76
CA VAL A 116 5.07 4.25 -7.62
C VAL A 116 5.88 3.02 -7.96
N GLU A 117 7.21 3.13 -7.95
CA GLU A 117 8.11 1.97 -8.07
C GLU A 117 9.33 2.17 -7.16
N CYS A 118 9.34 1.45 -6.05
CA CYS A 118 10.41 1.55 -5.04
C CYS A 118 10.66 0.19 -4.39
N PRO A 119 11.89 -0.10 -3.94
CA PRO A 119 12.09 -1.11 -2.90
C PRO A 119 11.25 -0.79 -1.67
N ALA A 120 10.65 -1.81 -1.06
CA ALA A 120 9.76 -1.65 0.07
C ALA A 120 10.43 -0.91 1.23
N GLY A 121 11.66 -1.29 1.59
CA GLY A 121 12.41 -0.58 2.64
C GLY A 121 12.56 0.91 2.37
N ASP A 122 13.02 1.27 1.16
CA ASP A 122 13.25 2.66 0.76
C ASP A 122 11.95 3.48 0.69
N PHE A 123 10.82 2.89 0.28
CA PHE A 123 9.50 3.55 0.31
C PHE A 123 9.07 3.98 1.72
N PHE A 124 9.38 3.18 2.74
CA PHE A 124 9.06 3.46 4.14
C PHE A 124 10.21 4.17 4.89
N ALA A 125 11.12 4.84 4.18
CA ALA A 125 12.29 5.52 4.75
C ALA A 125 13.23 4.61 5.58
N CYS A 126 13.18 3.30 5.33
CA CYS A 126 13.99 2.27 5.97
C CYS A 126 14.96 1.66 4.94
N GLY A 127 15.81 2.52 4.38
CA GLY A 127 16.76 2.15 3.33
C GLY A 127 17.86 1.19 3.79
N MET A 128 18.71 0.78 2.84
CA MET A 128 19.88 -0.08 3.09
C MET A 128 19.59 -1.48 3.64
N GLY A 129 18.33 -1.92 3.68
CA GLY A 129 17.95 -3.23 4.20
C GLY A 129 18.16 -3.34 5.71
N GLN A 130 18.27 -2.20 6.40
CA GLN A 130 18.49 -2.12 7.84
C GLN A 130 17.26 -1.54 8.51
N TYR A 131 16.92 -2.06 9.68
CA TYR A 131 15.89 -1.47 10.52
C TYR A 131 16.37 -0.14 11.09
N VAL A 132 15.58 0.90 10.90
CA VAL A 132 15.73 2.20 11.56
C VAL A 132 14.35 2.63 12.05
N GLY A 133 14.28 3.11 13.28
CA GLY A 133 13.04 3.69 13.79
C GLY A 133 12.73 4.99 13.06
N VAL A 134 11.55 5.07 12.45
CA VAL A 134 11.05 6.28 11.77
C VAL A 134 9.75 6.68 12.44
N ASN A 135 9.63 7.94 12.84
CA ASN A 135 8.42 8.50 13.42
C ASN A 135 8.12 9.84 12.75
N SER A 136 7.12 9.85 11.86
CA SER A 136 6.68 11.03 11.13
C SER A 136 5.16 10.98 10.92
N LEU A 137 4.56 12.06 10.43
CA LEU A 137 3.12 12.07 10.14
C LEU A 137 2.73 11.07 9.04
N ALA A 138 3.56 10.95 8.00
CA ALA A 138 3.21 10.18 6.80
C ALA A 138 3.76 8.76 6.81
N VAL A 139 4.91 8.52 7.45
CA VAL A 139 5.57 7.21 7.49
C VAL A 139 6.07 6.91 8.90
N CYS A 140 5.76 5.71 9.40
CA CYS A 140 6.28 5.21 10.66
C CYS A 140 6.87 3.80 10.49
N VAL A 141 8.04 3.57 11.07
CA VAL A 141 8.68 2.27 11.15
C VAL A 141 8.78 1.87 12.60
N ASN A 142 7.86 0.99 13.01
CA ASN A 142 7.75 0.45 14.35
C ASN A 142 8.67 -0.78 14.52
N PRO A 143 9.00 -1.17 15.77
CA PRO A 143 9.87 -2.32 16.05
C PRO A 143 9.48 -3.58 15.26
N LYS A 144 10.50 -4.35 14.87
CA LYS A 144 10.37 -5.58 14.05
C LYS A 144 9.84 -5.33 12.64
N SER A 145 10.24 -4.20 12.02
CA SER A 145 9.88 -3.85 10.64
C SER A 145 8.37 -3.67 10.43
N GLY A 146 7.70 -3.03 11.40
CA GLY A 146 6.30 -2.61 11.25
C GLY A 146 6.23 -1.34 10.41
N PHE A 147 6.18 -1.47 9.09
CA PHE A 147 6.11 -0.36 8.16
C PHE A 147 4.68 0.16 8.06
N ASN A 148 4.50 1.48 8.23
CA ASN A 148 3.21 2.16 8.12
C ASN A 148 3.36 3.38 7.22
N CYS A 149 2.40 3.58 6.32
CA CYS A 149 2.30 4.73 5.44
C CYS A 149 0.87 5.27 5.50
N TYR A 150 0.75 6.58 5.72
CA TYR A 150 -0.49 7.33 5.88
C TYR A 150 -0.65 8.42 4.81
N TRP A 151 0.18 8.40 3.77
CA TRP A 151 -0.08 9.21 2.58
C TRP A 151 -1.45 8.83 2.01
N VAL A 152 -2.33 9.82 1.83
CA VAL A 152 -3.60 9.62 1.11
C VAL A 152 -3.27 9.52 -0.37
N MET A 153 -3.64 8.41 -1.02
CA MET A 153 -3.32 8.13 -2.42
C MET A 153 -4.61 7.96 -3.24
N PRO A 154 -5.14 9.03 -3.85
CA PRO A 154 -6.38 8.97 -4.62
C PRO A 154 -6.27 8.17 -5.93
N PHE A 155 -7.38 7.56 -6.34
CA PHE A 155 -7.56 6.90 -7.64
C PHE A 155 -9.02 7.03 -8.11
N ARG A 156 -9.27 7.12 -9.42
CA ARG A 156 -10.61 7.43 -9.96
C ARG A 156 -11.33 6.24 -10.59
N LYS A 157 -10.59 5.19 -10.96
CA LYS A 157 -11.11 4.00 -11.66
C LYS A 157 -10.61 2.71 -11.04
N ARG A 158 -9.31 2.65 -10.71
CA ARG A 158 -8.67 1.43 -10.23
C ARG A 158 -7.37 1.73 -9.49
N CYS A 159 -7.10 1.01 -8.42
CA CYS A 159 -5.77 0.94 -7.79
C CYS A 159 -5.29 -0.51 -7.85
N LYS A 160 -4.11 -0.72 -8.44
CA LYS A 160 -3.45 -2.03 -8.43
C LYS A 160 -2.12 -1.91 -7.69
N ILE A 161 -1.90 -2.79 -6.73
CA ILE A 161 -0.66 -2.85 -5.93
C ILE A 161 -0.03 -4.21 -6.10
N THR A 162 1.26 -4.24 -6.43
CA THR A 162 2.02 -5.49 -6.56
C THR A 162 3.32 -5.44 -5.77
N MET A 163 3.76 -6.60 -5.30
CA MET A 163 5.09 -6.81 -4.71
C MET A 163 5.86 -7.82 -5.53
N THR A 164 7.02 -7.45 -6.06
CA THR A 164 7.92 -8.37 -6.75
C THR A 164 9.11 -8.72 -5.87
N ASN A 165 9.35 -10.01 -5.64
CA ASN A 165 10.55 -10.46 -4.97
C ASN A 165 11.66 -10.70 -6.01
N ILE A 166 12.69 -9.85 -6.03
CA ILE A 166 13.87 -9.99 -6.90
C ILE A 166 15.06 -10.64 -6.17
N ASP A 167 14.89 -11.09 -4.93
CA ASP A 167 15.90 -11.86 -4.20
C ASP A 167 15.94 -13.31 -4.71
N ALA A 168 17.04 -14.01 -4.45
CA ALA A 168 17.21 -15.43 -4.69
C ALA A 168 16.49 -16.31 -3.64
N LYS A 169 15.98 -15.71 -2.55
CA LYS A 169 15.30 -16.40 -1.44
C LYS A 169 13.82 -16.05 -1.38
N PRO A 170 12.94 -16.97 -0.94
CA PRO A 170 11.54 -16.62 -0.70
C PRO A 170 11.42 -15.63 0.46
N MET A 171 10.37 -14.80 0.40
CA MET A 171 10.01 -13.88 1.48
C MET A 171 8.59 -14.16 1.99
N VAL A 172 8.30 -13.76 3.22
CA VAL A 172 6.96 -13.73 3.80
C VAL A 172 6.54 -12.27 3.99
N LEU A 173 5.35 -11.93 3.51
CA LEU A 173 4.78 -10.59 3.61
C LEU A 173 3.52 -10.62 4.47
N TYR A 174 3.59 -9.94 5.61
CA TYR A 174 2.39 -9.52 6.33
C TYR A 174 1.99 -8.15 5.79
N TYR A 175 0.72 -7.93 5.47
CA TYR A 175 0.28 -6.63 5.00
C TYR A 175 -1.21 -6.37 5.25
N GLN A 176 -1.56 -5.10 5.24
CA GLN A 176 -2.92 -4.59 5.22
C GLN A 176 -2.94 -3.30 4.39
N ILE A 177 -3.90 -3.19 3.49
CA ILE A 177 -4.13 -1.98 2.68
C ILE A 177 -5.54 -1.50 3.01
N ASP A 178 -5.63 -0.40 3.74
CA ASP A 178 -6.88 0.23 4.10
C ASP A 178 -7.18 1.36 3.12
N TYR A 179 -8.41 1.33 2.61
CA TYR A 179 -8.85 2.25 1.57
C TYR A 179 -10.30 2.64 1.76
N THR A 180 -10.66 3.76 1.14
CA THR A 180 -11.98 4.36 1.23
C THR A 180 -12.50 4.58 -0.17
N LEU A 181 -13.70 4.05 -0.47
CA LEU A 181 -14.42 4.28 -1.72
C LEU A 181 -15.41 5.42 -1.55
N THR A 182 -15.27 6.43 -2.39
CA THR A 182 -16.04 7.69 -2.35
C THR A 182 -15.70 8.52 -3.60
N ASP A 183 -16.44 9.60 -3.82
CA ASP A 183 -16.11 10.53 -4.88
C ASP A 183 -14.78 11.26 -4.59
N VAL A 184 -13.89 11.25 -5.58
CA VAL A 184 -12.58 11.90 -5.49
C VAL A 184 -12.67 13.31 -6.03
N PRO A 185 -12.26 14.35 -5.28
CA PRO A 185 -12.24 15.74 -5.76
C PRO A 185 -11.51 15.90 -7.09
N LYS A 186 -11.98 16.85 -7.92
CA LYS A 186 -11.42 17.09 -9.27
C LYS A 186 -9.98 17.60 -9.23
N ASP A 187 -9.60 18.26 -8.14
CA ASP A 187 -8.28 18.83 -7.87
C ASP A 187 -7.34 17.87 -7.11
N ALA A 188 -7.79 16.67 -6.72
CA ALA A 188 -6.92 15.68 -6.11
C ALA A 188 -5.91 15.09 -7.12
N ALA A 189 -4.62 15.18 -6.81
CA ALA A 189 -3.55 14.59 -7.61
C ALA A 189 -3.36 13.08 -7.32
N TYR A 190 -2.47 12.44 -8.10
CA TYR A 190 -2.04 11.07 -7.85
C TYR A 190 -0.72 11.06 -7.07
N PHE A 191 -0.55 10.07 -6.21
CA PHE A 191 0.70 9.90 -5.48
C PHE A 191 1.76 9.23 -6.38
N HIS A 192 2.96 9.78 -6.41
CA HIS A 192 4.11 9.24 -7.13
C HIS A 192 5.30 9.04 -6.20
N ALA A 193 6.08 8.00 -6.45
CA ALA A 193 7.37 7.80 -5.79
C ALA A 193 8.32 7.02 -6.72
N GLN A 194 9.54 7.53 -6.84
CA GLN A 194 10.60 6.92 -7.64
C GLN A 194 11.77 6.55 -6.73
N PHE A 195 12.34 5.37 -6.97
CA PHE A 195 13.62 5.00 -6.41
C PHE A 195 14.72 5.14 -7.46
N ARG A 196 15.82 5.79 -7.07
CA ARG A 196 17.04 5.88 -7.86
C ARG A 196 18.20 5.41 -7.00
N ARG A 197 19.23 4.88 -7.64
CA ARG A 197 20.49 4.50 -6.99
C ARG A 197 21.64 4.71 -7.96
N VAL A 198 22.70 5.32 -7.46
CA VAL A 198 23.98 5.44 -8.17
C VAL A 198 25.06 4.96 -7.19
N ASN A 199 25.86 3.98 -7.60
CA ASN A 199 26.90 3.41 -6.76
C ASN A 199 28.06 2.84 -7.61
N PRO A 200 29.28 3.41 -7.55
CA PRO A 200 29.66 4.58 -6.73
C PRO A 200 29.01 5.87 -7.23
N LEU A 201 28.89 6.88 -6.34
CA LEU A 201 28.45 8.21 -6.72
C LEU A 201 29.58 8.93 -7.50
N PRO A 202 29.32 9.50 -8.69
CA PRO A 202 30.32 10.27 -9.42
C PRO A 202 30.76 11.52 -8.65
N ASP A 203 32.06 11.85 -8.73
CA ASP A 203 32.61 13.02 -8.03
C ASP A 203 32.03 14.33 -8.59
N LYS A 204 31.60 15.22 -7.68
CA LYS A 204 31.08 16.57 -7.99
C LYS A 204 29.97 16.61 -9.04
N GLN A 205 29.13 15.57 -9.09
CA GLN A 205 27.93 15.55 -9.93
C GLN A 205 26.67 15.55 -9.06
N ASP A 206 25.62 16.19 -9.58
CA ASP A 206 24.31 16.20 -8.93
C ASP A 206 23.73 14.78 -8.87
N TYR A 207 23.11 14.46 -7.73
CA TYR A 207 22.33 13.24 -7.58
C TYR A 207 20.86 13.54 -7.85
N THR A 208 20.37 13.12 -9.02
CA THR A 208 18.96 13.26 -9.37
C THR A 208 18.09 12.37 -8.48
N ILE A 209 17.25 12.98 -7.64
CA ILE A 209 16.29 12.28 -6.78
C ILE A 209 14.95 11.98 -7.47
N LEU A 210 14.53 12.83 -8.41
CA LEU A 210 13.29 12.73 -9.16
C LEU A 210 13.54 13.23 -10.59
N ASP A 211 13.03 12.51 -11.58
CA ASP A 211 13.27 12.80 -12.99
C ASP A 211 12.05 12.43 -13.85
N GLY A 212 11.94 13.03 -15.04
CA GLY A 212 10.92 12.68 -16.03
C GLY A 212 9.47 12.94 -15.61
N VAL A 213 9.23 13.76 -14.59
CA VAL A 213 7.88 14.14 -14.16
C VAL A 213 7.48 15.45 -14.82
N LEU A 214 6.36 15.42 -15.55
CA LEU A 214 5.78 16.59 -16.21
C LEU A 214 4.30 16.67 -15.82
N GLY A 215 3.87 17.82 -15.28
CA GLY A 215 2.50 18.01 -14.83
C GLY A 215 2.39 19.13 -13.79
N LYS A 216 1.20 19.22 -13.18
CA LYS A 216 0.93 20.12 -12.05
C LYS A 216 0.82 19.26 -10.78
N GLY A 217 1.59 19.60 -9.75
CA GLY A 217 1.65 18.88 -8.48
C GLY A 217 2.31 19.71 -7.39
#